data_AF-F2R7S1-F1
#
_entry.id   AF-F2R7S1-F1
#
_cell.length_a   1.000
_cell.length_b   1.000
_cell.length_c   1.000
_cell.angle_alpha   90.00
_cell.angle_beta   90.00
_cell.angle_gamma   90.00
#
_symmetry.space_group_name_H-M   'P 1'
#
loop_
_entity.id
_entity.type
_entity.pdbx_description
1 polymer ?
#
loop_
_entity_poly.entity_id
_entity_poly.type
_entity_poly.pdbx_seq_one_letter_code
_entity_poly.pdbx_strand_id
1 'polypeptide(L)' 'MPRSHEWGEVRASVADSEVEGERTERETVFADPVGATFTLEKSIVPVRVETGSGWTRPDATLVRREDGGSYGRRLQQ' A
#
# COMPACT_ATOMS: atom_id res chain seq x y z
N MET A 1 -23.12 20.98 43.86
CA MET A 1 -21.82 20.71 43.19
C MET A 1 -22.05 19.63 42.14
N PRO A 2 -21.72 19.81 40.85
CA PRO A 2 -21.71 18.68 39.93
C PRO A 2 -20.27 18.19 39.74
N ARG A 3 -20.01 16.94 40.11
CA ARG A 3 -18.93 16.15 39.53
C ARG A 3 -19.58 14.93 38.92
N SER A 4 -19.35 14.77 37.61
CA SER A 4 -18.77 13.56 37.00
C SER A 4 -18.99 13.65 35.50
N HIS A 5 -18.04 14.26 34.79
CA HIS A 5 -17.79 13.90 33.39
C HIS A 5 -17.02 12.58 33.47
N GLU A 6 -17.72 11.47 33.23
CA GLU A 6 -17.11 10.17 33.00
C GLU A 6 -16.43 10.23 31.63
N TRP A 7 -15.11 10.46 31.63
CA TRP A 7 -14.32 10.29 30.42
C TRP A 7 -14.08 8.80 30.25
N GLY A 8 -14.80 8.18 29.30
CA GLY A 8 -14.41 6.87 28.77
C GLY A 8 -12.98 6.94 28.26
N GLU A 9 -12.16 5.97 28.65
CA GLU A 9 -10.74 5.93 28.35
C GLU A 9 -10.53 5.90 26.83
N VAL A 10 -10.01 6.99 26.27
CA VAL A 10 -9.56 7.02 24.88
C VAL A 10 -8.27 6.20 24.82
N ARG A 11 -8.39 4.92 24.44
CA ARG A 11 -7.22 4.13 24.09
C ARG A 11 -6.64 4.69 22.79
N ALA A 12 -5.40 5.15 22.82
CA ALA A 12 -4.69 5.48 21.60
C ALA A 12 -4.60 4.22 20.73
N SER A 13 -5.20 4.25 19.54
CA SER A 13 -5.00 3.22 18.53
C SER A 13 -3.62 3.43 17.89
N VAL A 14 -2.74 2.43 17.97
CA VAL A 14 -1.52 2.40 17.17
C VAL A 14 -1.90 1.96 15.76
N ALA A 15 -1.35 2.61 14.73
CA ALA A 15 -1.61 2.23 13.35
C ALA A 15 -0.83 0.95 12.99
N ASP A 16 -1.44 0.11 12.15
CA ASP A 16 -0.76 -1.05 11.60
C ASP A 16 0.47 -0.65 10.77
N SER A 17 1.49 -1.50 10.76
CA SER A 17 2.76 -1.25 10.06
C SER A 17 2.96 -2.26 8.92
N GLU A 18 3.34 -1.80 7.72
CA GLU A 18 3.63 -2.68 6.58
C GLU A 18 4.88 -3.53 6.86
N VAL A 19 4.79 -4.82 6.55
CA VAL A 19 5.92 -5.77 6.61
C VAL A 19 6.58 -5.80 5.23
N GLU A 20 7.62 -4.98 5.06
CA GLU A 20 8.25 -4.76 3.74
C GLU A 20 8.84 -6.02 3.10
N GLY A 21 9.22 -7.04 3.89
CA GLY A 21 9.76 -8.29 3.37
C GLY A 21 8.72 -9.18 2.67
N GLU A 22 7.44 -9.00 2.99
CA GLU A 22 6.33 -9.81 2.46
C GLU A 22 5.57 -9.07 1.35
N ARG A 23 5.97 -7.84 1.02
CA ARG A 23 5.32 -7.06 -0.02
C ARG A 23 5.57 -7.68 -1.40
N THR A 24 4.54 -7.63 -2.24
CA THR A 24 4.69 -7.91 -3.68
C THR A 24 4.05 -6.79 -4.49
N GLU A 25 4.04 -6.93 -5.81
CA GLU A 25 3.28 -6.01 -6.67
C GLU A 25 1.79 -5.98 -6.34
N ARG A 26 1.24 -7.06 -5.79
CA ARG A 26 -0.20 -7.27 -5.57
C ARG A 26 -0.58 -7.50 -4.12
N GLU A 27 0.38 -7.66 -3.22
CA GLU A 27 0.14 -8.05 -1.83
C GLU A 27 0.83 -7.10 -0.87
N THR A 28 0.14 -6.82 0.24
CA THR A 28 0.64 -6.00 1.35
C THR A 28 0.28 -6.70 2.65
N VAL A 29 1.26 -6.97 3.50
CA VAL A 29 1.04 -7.52 4.83
C VAL A 29 1.23 -6.42 5.85
N PHE A 30 0.28 -6.30 6.76
CA PHE A 30 0.32 -5.38 7.89
C PHE A 30 0.40 -6.16 9.19
N ALA A 31 1.29 -5.72 10.09
CA ALA A 31 1.39 -6.22 11.45
C ALA A 31 0.61 -5.29 12.38
N ASP A 32 -0.29 -5.86 13.18
CA ASP A 32 -0.91 -5.18 14.31
C ASP A 32 0.07 -5.25 15.49
N PRO A 33 0.64 -4.11 15.92
CA PRO A 33 1.63 -4.09 17.00
C PRO A 33 1.04 -4.34 18.39
N VAL A 34 -0.29 -4.31 18.53
CA VAL A 34 -1.01 -4.42 19.80
C VAL A 34 -1.69 -5.77 19.95
N GLY A 35 -2.35 -6.27 18.91
CA GLY A 35 -2.94 -7.59 18.85
C GLY A 35 -2.11 -8.46 17.93
N ALA A 36 -1.41 -9.47 18.46
CA ALA A 36 -0.46 -10.33 17.74
C ALA A 36 -1.06 -11.08 16.53
N THR A 37 -1.37 -10.34 15.47
CA THR A 37 -2.14 -10.73 14.28
C THR A 37 -1.59 -9.99 13.07
N PHE A 38 -1.88 -10.54 11.89
CA PHE A 38 -1.49 -9.97 10.61
C PHE A 38 -2.70 -9.82 9.70
N THR A 39 -2.71 -8.75 8.92
CA THR A 39 -3.70 -8.50 7.87
C THR A 39 -3.02 -8.58 6.51
N LEU A 40 -3.57 -9.39 5.60
CA LEU A 40 -3.15 -9.47 4.20
C LEU A 40 -4.15 -8.71 3.32
N GLU A 41 -3.67 -7.70 2.61
CA GLU A 41 -4.40 -7.08 1.52
C GLU A 41 -3.92 -7.64 0.17
N LYS A 42 -4.87 -8.09 -0.66
CA LYS A 42 -4.59 -8.66 -1.98
C LYS A 42 -5.34 -7.91 -3.07
N SER A 43 -4.61 -7.48 -4.10
CA SER A 43 -5.15 -6.77 -5.24
C SER A 43 -5.15 -7.63 -6.51
N ILE A 44 -6.18 -7.46 -7.33
CA ILE A 44 -6.26 -8.09 -8.65
C ILE A 44 -5.29 -7.46 -9.67
N VAL A 45 -4.96 -6.19 -9.48
CA VAL A 45 -4.03 -5.41 -10.32
C VAL A 45 -2.80 -5.01 -9.49
N PRO A 46 -1.61 -4.88 -10.10
CA PRO A 46 -0.45 -4.33 -9.40
C PRO A 46 -0.79 -2.96 -8.78
N VAL A 47 -0.43 -2.77 -7.52
CA VAL A 47 -0.51 -1.46 -6.83
C VAL A 47 0.84 -0.74 -6.82
N ARG A 48 1.91 -1.53 -7.01
CA ARG A 48 3.30 -1.13 -7.07
C ARG A 48 4.05 -2.05 -8.03
N VAL A 49 5.14 -1.58 -8.62
CA VAL A 49 6.09 -2.38 -9.41
C VAL A 49 7.50 -2.10 -8.94
N GLU A 50 8.34 -3.12 -8.91
CA GLU A 50 9.76 -2.95 -8.59
C GLU A 50 10.50 -2.41 -9.82
N THR A 51 11.37 -1.44 -9.57
CA THR A 51 12.28 -0.89 -10.56
C THR A 51 13.70 -1.01 -10.01
N GLY A 52 14.72 -0.81 -10.85
CA GLY A 52 16.10 -0.73 -10.36
C GLY A 52 16.35 0.38 -9.31
N SER A 53 15.41 1.32 -9.15
CA SER A 53 15.44 2.39 -8.13
C SER A 53 14.48 2.16 -6.95
N GLY A 54 13.87 0.98 -6.84
CA GLY A 54 12.87 0.64 -5.83
C GLY A 54 11.45 0.62 -6.37
N TRP A 55 10.48 0.72 -5.46
CA TRP A 55 9.08 0.51 -5.79
C TRP A 55 8.39 1.79 -6.25
N THR A 56 7.60 1.70 -7.31
CA THR A 56 6.83 2.83 -7.84
C THR A 56 5.41 2.43 -8.20
N ARG A 57 4.53 3.41 -8.38
CA ARG A 57 3.16 3.18 -8.86
C ARG A 57 3.19 2.74 -10.33
N PRO A 58 2.43 1.69 -10.72
CA PRO A 58 2.35 1.29 -12.11
C PRO A 58 1.71 2.40 -12.96
N ASP A 59 2.32 2.69 -14.12
CA ASP A 59 1.74 3.59 -15.11
C ASP A 59 0.93 2.79 -16.15
N ALA A 60 -0.39 2.79 -15.96
CA ALA A 60 -1.33 2.12 -16.86
C ALA A 60 -1.49 2.79 -18.23
N THR A 61 -0.83 3.94 -18.48
CA THR A 61 -0.85 4.63 -19.78
C THR A 61 0.25 4.18 -20.73
N LEU A 62 1.22 3.41 -20.24
CA LEU A 62 2.31 2.88 -21.05
C LEU A 62 1.79 1.94 -22.13
N VAL A 63 2.20 2.20 -23.37
CA VAL A 63 1.94 1.32 -24.50
C VAL A 63 3.20 0.51 -24.76
N ARG A 64 3.07 -0.82 -24.70
CA ARG A 64 4.14 -1.75 -25.03
C ARG A 64 4.41 -1.73 -26.53
N ARG A 65 5.69 -1.65 -26.87
CA ARG A 65 6.20 -1.76 -28.23
C ARG A 65 6.52 -3.22 -28.55
N GLU A 66 6.57 -3.54 -29.84
CA GLU A 66 6.99 -4.86 -30.32
C GLU A 66 8.47 -5.14 -30.02
N ASP A 67 9.29 -4.08 -29.90
CA ASP A 67 10.70 -4.14 -29.53
C ASP A 67 10.95 -4.42 -28.03
N GLY A 68 9.89 -4.59 -27.23
CA GLY A 68 9.96 -4.83 -25.79
C GLY A 68 10.03 -3.56 -24.93
N GLY A 69 10.21 -2.38 -25.54
CA GLY A 69 10.12 -1.09 -24.85
C GLY A 69 8.67 -0.66 -24.57
N SER A 70 8.50 0.47 -23.89
CA SER A 70 7.19 1.11 -23.72
C SER A 70 7.30 2.63 -23.88
N TYR A 71 6.22 3.29 -24.33
CA TYR A 71 6.15 4.75 -24.41
C TYR A 71 4.86 5.28 -23.77
N GLY A 72 4.92 6.49 -23.23
CA GLY A 72 3.73 7.19 -22.73
C GLY A 72 2.85 7.66 -23.88
N ARG A 73 1.53 7.54 -23.75
CA ARG A 73 0.52 7.84 -24.80
C ARG A 73 0.47 9.32 -25.28
N ARG A 74 1.42 10.18 -24.91
CA ARG A 74 1.45 11.61 -25.30
C ARG A 74 2.20 11.88 -26.63
N LEU A 75 2.61 10.84 -27.36
CA LEU A 75 3.47 10.95 -28.56
C LEU A 75 2.79 10.53 -29.90
N GLN A 76 1.46 10.56 -30.00
CA GLN A 76 0.75 10.34 -31.27
C GLN A 76 -0.15 11.53 -31.64
N GLN A 77 0.46 12.67 -31.98
CA GLN A 77 -0.20 13.73 -32.75
C GLN A 77 0.68 14.12 -33.92
#